data_AF-A0A2I0FXV7-F1
#
_entry.id   AF-A0A2I0FXV7-F1
#
_cell.length_a   1.000
_cell.length_b   1.000
_cell.length_c   1.000
_cell.angle_alpha   90.00
_cell.angle_beta   90.00
_cell.angle_gamma   90.00
#
_symmetry.space_group_name_H-M   'P 1'
#
loop_
_entity.id
_entity.type
_entity.pdbx_description
1 polymer ?
#
loop_
_entity_poly.entity_id
_entity_poly.type
_entity_poly.pdbx_seq_one_letter_code
_entity_poly.pdbx_strand_id
1 'polypeptide(L)' 'MRYQVSDEVEHISAGQRMVVTGHASGMVECRWHDGYGVRREAFHEDELQRAAESYAQIAS' A
#
# COMPACT_ATOMS: atom_id res chain seq x y z
N MET A 1 -2.71 3.82 -12.45
CA MET A 1 -2.37 2.38 -12.35
C MET A 1 -3.25 1.84 -11.23
N ARG A 2 -4.10 0.84 -11.50
CA ARG A 2 -5.17 0.47 -10.56
C ARG A 2 -4.68 -0.63 -9.62
N TYR A 3 -4.67 -0.37 -8.32
CA TYR A 3 -4.33 -1.38 -7.32
C TYR A 3 -5.33 -2.53 -7.34
N GLN A 4 -4.82 -3.75 -7.19
CA GLN A 4 -5.63 -4.95 -7.10
C GLN A 4 -5.61 -5.52 -5.69
N VAL A 5 -6.69 -6.21 -5.30
CA VAL A 5 -6.71 -6.94 -4.04
C VAL A 5 -5.56 -7.95 -4.03
N SER A 6 -4.83 -8.01 -2.91
CA SER A 6 -3.58 -8.76 -2.72
C SER A 6 -2.31 -8.08 -3.25
N ASP A 7 -2.39 -6.91 -3.90
CA ASP A 7 -1.18 -6.14 -4.23
C ASP A 7 -0.45 -5.73 -2.94
N GLU A 8 0.88 -5.88 -2.95
CA GLU A 8 1.75 -5.28 -1.93
C GLU A 8 2.05 -3.82 -2.31
N VAL A 9 1.73 -2.93 -1.38
CA VAL A 9 1.88 -1.48 -1.55
C VAL A 9 2.64 -0.90 -0.36
N GLU A 10 3.18 0.28 -0.56
CA GLU A 10 3.88 1.04 0.46
C GLU A 10 3.35 2.47 0.48
N HIS A 11 3.17 3.03 1.68
CA HIS A 11 2.83 4.44 1.81
C HIS A 11 4.05 5.31 1.49
N ILE A 12 3.92 6.22 0.52
CA ILE A 12 5.06 6.97 -0.04
C ILE A 12 5.83 7.75 1.03
N SER A 13 5.13 8.31 2.02
CA SER A 13 5.78 9.10 3.09
C SER A 13 6.21 8.30 4.31
N ALA A 14 5.56 7.17 4.60
CA ALA A 14 5.75 6.43 5.85
C ALA A 14 6.61 5.17 5.68
N GLY A 15 6.81 4.71 4.44
CA GLY A 15 7.57 3.48 4.13
C GLY A 15 6.90 2.21 4.65
N GLN A 16 5.66 2.31 5.14
CA GLN A 16 4.91 1.20 5.67
C GLN A 16 4.42 0.29 4.55
N ARG A 17 4.81 -0.99 4.59
CA ARG A 17 4.32 -2.01 3.66
C ARG A 17 2.99 -2.59 4.10
N MET A 18 2.07 -2.68 3.15
CA MET A 18 0.68 -3.08 3.35
C MET A 18 0.20 -3.97 2.21
N VAL A 19 -0.92 -4.64 2.42
CA VAL A 19 -1.60 -5.44 1.41
C VAL A 19 -2.97 -4.83 1.13
N VAL A 20 -3.29 -4.66 -0.15
CA VAL A 20 -4.58 -4.14 -0.60
C VAL A 20 -5.67 -5.19 -0.35
N THR A 21 -6.77 -4.77 0.28
CA THR A 21 -7.94 -5.62 0.58
C THR A 21 -9.19 -5.21 -0.17
N GLY A 22 -9.24 -3.98 -0.69
CA GLY A 22 -10.40 -3.45 -1.39
C GLY A 22 -10.10 -2.09 -2.03
N HIS A 23 -11.02 -1.62 -2.86
CA HIS A 23 -10.96 -0.27 -3.41
C HIS A 23 -12.39 0.28 -3.58
N ALA A 24 -12.60 1.54 -3.24
CA ALA A 24 -13.88 2.21 -3.41
C ALA A 24 -13.66 3.72 -3.62
N SER A 25 -14.27 4.29 -4.66
CA SER A 25 -14.30 5.74 -4.89
C SER A 25 -12.92 6.44 -4.88
N GLY A 26 -11.90 5.82 -5.46
CA GLY A 26 -10.53 6.37 -5.48
C GLY A 26 -9.73 6.18 -4.18
N MET A 27 -10.30 5.43 -3.23
CA MET A 27 -9.63 4.98 -2.02
C MET A 27 -9.24 3.51 -2.16
N VAL A 28 -8.09 3.17 -1.60
CA VAL A 28 -7.54 1.81 -1.54
C VAL A 28 -7.53 1.39 -0.08
N GLU A 29 -8.30 0.36 0.25
CA GLU A 29 -8.27 -0.23 1.57
C GLU A 29 -7.04 -1.12 1.70
N CYS A 30 -6.22 -0.84 2.71
CA CYS A 30 -5.00 -1.54 3.00
C CYS A 30 -5.06 -2.17 4.38
N ARG A 31 -4.35 -3.29 4.56
CA ARG A 31 -4.09 -3.89 5.87
C ARG A 31 -2.62 -4.17 6.07
N TRP A 32 -2.17 -4.08 7.31
CA TRP A 32 -0.80 -4.43 7.69
C TRP A 32 -0.73 -4.89 9.15
N HIS A 33 0.43 -5.42 9.55
CA HIS A 33 0.75 -5.72 10.94
C HIS A 33 1.67 -4.63 11.51
N ASP A 34 1.31 -4.07 12.66
CA ASP A 34 2.11 -3.05 13.36
C ASP A 34 3.00 -3.62 14.48
N GLY A 35 3.06 -4.96 14.58
CA GLY A 35 3.75 -5.67 15.66
C GLY A 35 2.85 -6.01 16.86
N TYR A 36 1.65 -5.42 16.97
CA TYR A 36 0.69 -5.70 18.04
C TYR A 36 -0.61 -6.32 17.51
N GLY A 37 -1.01 -5.96 16.29
CA GLY A 37 -2.23 -6.49 15.69
C GLY A 37 -2.32 -6.21 14.18
N VAL A 38 -3.49 -6.52 13.62
CA VAL A 38 -3.84 -6.15 12.24
C VAL A 38 -4.45 -4.76 12.27
N ARG A 39 -3.87 -3.86 11.48
CA ARG A 39 -4.40 -2.52 11.22
C ARG A 39 -5.06 -2.50 9.84
N ARG A 40 -6.04 -1.60 9.68
CA ARG A 40 -6.74 -1.35 8.42
C ARG A 40 -6.97 0.14 8.26
N GLU A 41 -6.70 0.65 7.07
CA GLU A 41 -6.89 2.05 6.73
C GLU A 41 -7.07 2.18 5.22
N ALA A 42 -7.79 3.21 4.80
CA ALA A 42 -8.01 3.51 3.39
C ALA A 42 -7.21 4.76 3.03
N PHE A 43 -6.42 4.65 1.97
CA PHE A 43 -5.57 5.73 1.45
C PHE A 43 -6.03 6.12 0.05
N HIS A 44 -5.75 7.34 -0.37
CA HIS A 44 -5.91 7.68 -1.77
C HIS A 44 -4.88 6.93 -2.64
N GLU A 45 -5.25 6.63 -3.88
CA GLU A 45 -4.39 5.90 -4.82
C GLU A 45 -3.03 6.57 -5.05
N ASP A 46 -2.94 7.90 -4.93
CA ASP A 46 -1.73 8.71 -5.11
C ASP A 46 -0.83 8.78 -3.87
N GLU A 47 -1.28 8.29 -2.71
CA GLU A 47 -0.48 8.19 -1.48
C GLU A 47 0.34 6.89 -1.42
N LEU A 48 0.06 5.97 -2.35
CA LEU A 48 0.62 4.62 -2.38
C LEU A 48 1.59 4.46 -3.55
N GLN A 49 2.57 3.56 -3.38
CA GLN A 49 3.42 3.03 -4.43
C GLN A 49 3.44 1.50 -4.36
N ARG A 50 3.68 0.80 -5.47
CA ARG A 50 3.83 -0.65 -5.41
C ARG A 50 5.15 -1.01 -4.74
N ALA A 51 5.13 -1.99 -3.83
CA ALA A 51 6.33 -2.42 -3.13
C ALA A 51 7.42 -2.96 -4.09
N ALA A 52 7.04 -3.50 -5.25
CA ALA A 52 8.01 -3.91 -6.28
C ALA A 52 8.70 -2.72 -6.97
N GLU A 53 8.03 -1.57 -7.06
CA GLU A 53 8.57 -0.36 -7.68
C GLU A 53 9.53 0.38 -6.74
N SER A 54 9.34 0.27 -5.41
CA SER A 54 10.27 0.86 -4.43
C SER A 54 11.67 0.24 -4.49
N TYR A 55 11.79 -1.07 -4.78
CA TYR A 55 13.09 -1.72 -4.98
C TYR A 55 13.79 -1.30 -6.27
N ALA A 56 13.05 -0.97 -7.33
CA ALA A 56 13.63 -0.53 -8.59
C ALA A 56 14.24 0.88 -8.49
N GLN A 57 13.67 1.74 -7.64
CA GLN A 57 14.12 3.12 -7.44
C GLN A 57 15.43 3.23 -6.63
N ILE A 58 15.71 2.27 -5.75
CA ILE A 58 16.98 2.21 -5.00
C ILE A 58 18.10 1.49 -5.76
N ALA A 59 17.79 0.81 -6.86
CA ALA A 59 18.74 0.03 -7.66
C ALA A 59 19.28 0.79 -8.90
N SER A 60 18.99 2.09 -9.02
CA SER A 60 19.38 2.98 -10.12
C SER A 60 20.47 3.96 -9.69
#